data_AF-A0A943GG69-F1
#
_entry.id   AF-A0A943GG69-F1
#
_cell.length_a   1.000
_cell.length_b   1.000
_cell.length_c   1.000
_cell.angle_alpha   90.00
_cell.angle_beta   90.00
_cell.angle_gamma   90.00
#
_symmetry.space_group_name_H-M   'P 1'
#
loop_
_entity.id
_entity.type
_entity.pdbx_description
1 polymer ?
#
loop_
_entity_poly.entity_id
_entity_poly.type
_entity_poly.pdbx_seq_one_letter_code
_entity_poly.pdbx_strand_id
1 'polypeptide(L)'
;MSDAQEQRATEESVHDRRSAAGRGRGRSSGAWPEGPFGGSVLTVRAHSGLSGDIFLAGLLRMTETDEEALNSLLASILPELSGSVRLVRREVNHVGGWHAEVTLPHQHEHRTLADIAALIAASGLSESAKRLSTAAFTLLAGAEAAVHGKKPEEVHFHEVGALDSILDICASCELFARLAPARFVVSPLPLADGAVTCAHGVLPVPAPAVLEL
;
A
#
# COMPACT_ATOMS: atom_id res chain seq x y z
N MET A 1 26.32 47.81 33.75
CA MET A 1 27.05 47.94 35.03
C MET A 1 26.03 48.47 36.02
N SER A 2 25.35 47.69 36.84
CA SER A 2 25.72 46.61 37.79
C SER A 2 24.44 45.78 38.03
N ASP A 3 24.43 44.45 37.84
CA ASP A 3 24.68 43.39 38.87
C ASP A 3 23.80 43.56 40.13
N ALA A 4 23.11 42.57 40.71
CA ALA A 4 22.98 41.14 40.47
C ALA A 4 21.83 40.59 41.37
N GLN A 5 21.27 39.44 40.96
CA GLN A 5 20.86 38.24 41.73
C GLN A 5 20.27 38.41 43.16
N GLU A 6 19.13 37.77 43.46
CA GLU A 6 19.10 36.51 44.24
C GLU A 6 17.70 35.82 44.33
N GLN A 7 17.63 34.61 43.76
CA GLN A 7 16.97 33.37 44.22
C GLN A 7 15.56 33.39 44.87
N ARG A 8 14.65 32.62 44.26
CA ARG A 8 13.99 31.48 44.94
C ARG A 8 13.56 30.42 43.93
N ALA A 9 14.09 29.22 44.13
CA ALA A 9 13.74 27.99 43.45
C ALA A 9 12.63 27.25 44.21
N THR A 10 11.72 26.62 43.47
CA THR A 10 10.89 25.46 43.86
C THR A 10 10.66 24.70 42.56
N GLU A 11 11.50 23.69 42.25
CA GLU A 11 11.18 22.28 42.48
C GLU A 11 9.80 21.88 41.94
N GLU A 12 9.73 21.50 40.66
CA GLU A 12 8.67 20.63 40.17
C GLU A 12 9.25 19.41 39.46
N SER A 13 8.60 18.30 39.78
CA SER A 13 9.05 16.92 39.74
C SER A 13 9.58 16.41 38.41
N VAL A 14 10.71 15.72 38.51
CA VAL A 14 11.11 14.59 37.69
C VAL A 14 9.93 13.62 37.57
N HIS A 15 9.26 13.59 36.41
CA HIS A 15 8.38 12.49 36.07
C HIS A 15 9.20 11.42 35.35
N ASP A 16 9.47 10.37 36.13
CA ASP A 16 10.08 9.09 35.78
C ASP A 16 9.51 8.54 34.46
N ARG A 17 10.25 8.71 33.36
CA ARG A 17 9.96 8.03 32.08
C ARG A 17 10.37 6.56 32.21
N ARG A 18 9.60 5.79 32.96
CA ARG A 18 9.63 4.33 32.85
C ARG A 18 9.09 3.95 31.49
N SER A 19 9.99 3.39 30.70
CA SER A 19 9.72 2.61 29.49
C SER A 19 8.58 1.62 29.77
N ALA A 20 7.40 1.94 29.25
CA ALA A 20 6.38 0.94 29.02
C ALA A 20 6.86 0.07 27.87
N ALA A 21 7.68 -0.93 28.20
CA ALA A 21 7.94 -2.08 27.36
C ALA A 21 6.57 -2.66 26.99
N GLY A 22 6.08 -2.31 25.80
CA GLY A 22 4.90 -2.93 25.22
C GLY A 22 5.17 -4.41 25.18
N ARG A 23 4.36 -5.17 25.92
CA ARG A 23 4.38 -6.63 25.90
C ARG A 23 4.20 -7.06 24.45
N GLY A 24 5.31 -7.39 23.80
CA GLY A 24 5.30 -8.09 22.53
C GLY A 24 4.53 -9.37 22.76
N ARG A 25 3.31 -9.45 22.20
CA ARG A 25 2.70 -10.75 21.97
C ARG A 25 3.58 -11.39 20.90
N GLY A 26 4.54 -12.20 21.33
CA GLY A 26 5.27 -13.08 20.43
C GLY A 26 4.23 -13.92 19.70
N ARG A 27 4.00 -13.62 18.43
CA ARG A 27 3.25 -14.50 17.55
C ARG A 27 4.19 -15.65 17.23
N SER A 28 3.84 -16.84 17.70
CA SER A 28 4.48 -18.06 17.28
C SER A 28 4.35 -18.16 15.76
N SER A 29 5.46 -18.46 15.10
CA SER A 29 5.60 -18.71 13.67
C SER A 29 4.42 -19.50 13.06
N GLY A 30 3.78 -18.93 12.05
CA GLY A 30 3.54 -19.66 10.80
C GLY A 30 2.12 -20.03 10.41
N ALA A 31 1.11 -20.01 11.28
CA ALA A 31 -0.24 -20.37 10.87
C ALA A 31 -1.33 -19.57 11.60
N TRP A 32 -2.24 -18.97 10.82
CA TRP A 32 -3.46 -18.39 11.35
C TRP A 32 -4.36 -19.53 11.86
N PRO A 33 -4.96 -19.40 13.06
CA PRO A 33 -5.85 -20.44 13.58
C PRO A 33 -7.01 -20.66 12.62
N GLU A 34 -7.33 -21.92 12.33
CA GLU A 34 -8.48 -22.24 11.49
C GLU A 34 -9.77 -21.80 12.18
N GLY A 35 -10.51 -20.90 11.52
CA GLY A 35 -11.83 -20.48 11.97
C GLY A 35 -12.88 -21.58 11.77
N PRO A 36 -14.10 -21.42 12.32
CA PRO A 36 -15.19 -22.38 12.17
C PRO A 36 -15.66 -22.61 10.71
N PHE A 37 -15.08 -21.89 9.74
CA PHE A 37 -15.39 -21.94 8.32
C PHE A 37 -14.28 -22.57 7.47
N GLY A 38 -13.27 -23.21 8.07
CA GLY A 38 -12.24 -23.97 7.31
C GLY A 38 -11.22 -23.09 6.58
N GLY A 39 -10.74 -22.03 7.23
CA GLY A 39 -9.68 -21.17 6.70
C GLY A 39 -9.68 -19.76 7.30
N SER A 40 -8.65 -18.98 6.96
CA SER A 40 -8.54 -17.57 7.36
C SER A 40 -9.43 -16.68 6.48
N VAL A 41 -10.05 -15.67 7.09
CA VAL A 41 -10.84 -14.65 6.36
C VAL A 41 -10.13 -13.32 6.50
N LEU A 42 -9.71 -12.72 5.38
CA LEU A 42 -9.19 -11.35 5.36
C LEU A 42 -10.37 -10.39 5.17
N THR A 43 -10.59 -9.50 6.14
CA THR A 43 -11.65 -8.48 6.09
C THR A 43 -11.05 -7.08 6.02
N VAL A 44 -11.49 -6.28 5.05
CA VAL A 44 -11.09 -4.87 4.89
C VAL A 44 -12.29 -3.95 5.09
N ARG A 45 -12.13 -2.95 5.97
CA ARG A 45 -13.15 -1.93 6.29
C ARG A 45 -12.78 -0.60 5.62
N ALA A 46 -13.13 -0.46 4.35
CA ALA A 46 -12.72 0.65 3.48
C ALA A 46 -13.51 1.96 3.70
N HIS A 47 -14.03 2.24 4.90
CA HIS A 47 -14.93 3.37 5.16
C HIS A 47 -14.38 4.76 4.79
N SER A 48 -13.05 4.93 4.78
CA SER A 48 -12.35 6.16 4.40
C SER A 48 -11.61 6.04 3.06
N GLY A 49 -11.96 5.05 2.26
CA GLY A 49 -11.23 4.65 1.06
C GLY A 49 -10.18 3.57 1.32
N LEU A 50 -9.52 3.13 0.26
CA LEU A 50 -8.45 2.14 0.29
C LEU A 50 -7.43 2.50 -0.80
N SER A 51 -6.45 3.34 -0.46
CA SER A 51 -5.29 3.57 -1.32
C SER A 51 -4.32 2.38 -1.23
N GLY A 52 -3.44 2.26 -2.24
CA GLY A 52 -2.52 1.13 -2.34
C GLY A 52 -1.53 1.09 -1.17
N ASP A 53 -0.98 2.22 -0.76
CA ASP A 53 -0.12 2.36 0.43
C ASP A 53 -0.79 1.93 1.75
N ILE A 54 -2.08 2.23 1.94
CA ILE A 54 -2.88 1.79 3.10
C ILE A 54 -3.02 0.27 3.09
N PHE A 55 -3.36 -0.30 1.92
CA PHE A 55 -3.54 -1.73 1.78
C PHE A 55 -2.20 -2.47 1.97
N LEU A 56 -1.14 -1.97 1.35
CA LEU A 56 0.23 -2.46 1.47
C LEU A 56 0.71 -2.44 2.93
N ALA A 57 0.50 -1.34 3.66
CA ALA A 57 0.87 -1.24 5.07
C ALA A 57 0.17 -2.31 5.92
N GLY A 58 -1.13 -2.54 5.67
CA GLY A 58 -1.90 -3.58 6.35
C GLY A 58 -1.34 -4.98 6.07
N LEU A 59 -1.09 -5.29 4.80
CA LEU A 59 -0.54 -6.57 4.38
C LEU A 59 0.86 -6.82 4.97
N LEU A 60 1.77 -5.84 4.88
CA LEU A 60 3.12 -5.91 5.46
C LEU A 60 3.10 -6.23 6.96
N ARG A 61 2.17 -5.62 7.70
CA ARG A 61 2.00 -5.89 9.13
C ARG A 61 1.43 -7.27 9.41
N MET A 62 0.58 -7.81 8.54
CA MET A 62 -0.03 -9.13 8.72
C MET A 62 0.91 -10.26 8.32
N THR A 63 1.78 -10.05 7.34
CA THR A 63 2.79 -11.01 6.91
C THR A 63 4.09 -10.92 7.69
N GLU A 64 4.21 -9.95 8.60
CA GLU A 64 5.43 -9.68 9.38
C GLU A 64 6.68 -9.55 8.48
N THR A 65 6.49 -8.97 7.28
CA THR A 65 7.57 -8.80 6.31
C THR A 65 8.51 -7.69 6.76
N ASP A 66 9.79 -8.03 6.93
CA ASP A 66 10.83 -7.07 7.26
C ASP A 66 11.30 -6.26 6.04
N GLU A 67 12.09 -5.23 6.32
CA GLU A 67 12.55 -4.27 5.32
C GLU A 67 13.49 -4.92 4.28
N GLU A 68 14.32 -5.87 4.69
CA GLU A 68 15.24 -6.57 3.79
C GLU A 68 14.49 -7.46 2.79
N ALA A 69 13.52 -8.22 3.28
CA ALA A 69 12.65 -9.04 2.45
C ALA A 69 11.79 -8.19 1.51
N LEU A 70 11.27 -7.06 1.98
CA LEU A 70 10.51 -6.12 1.14
C LEU A 70 11.39 -5.52 0.05
N ASN A 71 12.58 -5.02 0.38
CA ASN A 71 13.49 -4.44 -0.60
C ASN A 71 13.93 -5.47 -1.65
N SER A 72 14.18 -6.72 -1.23
CA SER A 72 14.52 -7.81 -2.14
C SER A 72 13.36 -8.14 -3.08
N LEU A 73 12.13 -8.17 -2.57
CA LEU A 73 10.92 -8.35 -3.37
C LEU A 73 10.76 -7.23 -4.40
N LEU A 74 10.86 -5.97 -3.97
CA LEU A 74 10.70 -4.81 -4.84
C LEU A 74 11.78 -4.77 -5.93
N ALA A 75 13.04 -5.01 -5.56
CA ALA A 75 14.15 -5.11 -6.51
C ALA A 75 13.94 -6.21 -7.57
N SER A 76 13.25 -7.30 -7.21
CA SER A 76 12.93 -8.39 -8.12
C SER A 76 11.82 -8.04 -9.13
N ILE A 77 11.03 -7.00 -8.86
CA ILE A 77 10.02 -6.46 -9.78
C ILE A 77 10.70 -5.45 -10.70
N LEU A 78 11.34 -4.45 -10.09
CA LEU A 78 12.15 -3.43 -10.75
C LEU A 78 13.23 -2.96 -9.77
N PRO A 79 14.52 -2.90 -10.17
CA PRO A 79 15.60 -2.46 -9.29
C PRO A 79 15.37 -1.08 -8.65
N GLU A 80 14.72 -0.17 -9.36
CA GLU A 80 14.41 1.20 -8.93
C GLU A 80 13.40 1.27 -7.78
N LEU A 81 12.65 0.20 -7.52
CA LEU A 81 11.71 0.13 -6.40
C LEU A 81 12.39 -0.26 -5.08
N SER A 82 13.64 -0.73 -5.11
CA SER A 82 14.35 -1.10 -3.89
C SER A 82 14.56 0.12 -2.98
N GLY A 83 14.21 0.00 -1.70
CA GLY A 83 14.31 1.10 -0.74
C GLY A 83 13.25 2.19 -0.89
N SER A 84 12.27 2.00 -1.77
CA SER A 84 11.20 3.00 -2.01
C SER A 84 10.10 2.97 -0.96
N VAL A 85 10.00 1.91 -0.14
CA VAL A 85 8.94 1.75 0.86
C VAL A 85 9.52 1.67 2.26
N ARG A 86 8.97 2.46 3.18
CA ARG A 86 9.25 2.35 4.61
C ARG A 86 7.96 2.21 5.41
N LEU A 87 7.89 1.18 6.25
CA LEU A 87 6.74 0.98 7.12
C LEU A 87 6.94 1.74 8.43
N VAL A 88 6.17 2.81 8.63
CA VAL A 88 6.29 3.69 9.79
C VAL A 88 5.05 3.64 10.67
N ARG A 89 5.25 3.87 11.97
CA ARG A 89 4.15 4.11 12.89
C ARG A 89 3.74 5.58 12.80
N ARG A 90 2.45 5.83 12.64
CA ARG A 90 1.86 7.17 12.59
C ARG A 90 0.79 7.29 13.67
N GLU A 91 0.62 8.49 14.20
CA GLU A 91 -0.44 8.82 15.15
C GLU A 91 -1.13 10.10 14.68
N VAL A 92 -2.46 10.08 14.63
CA VAL A 92 -3.31 11.24 14.34
C VAL A 92 -4.34 11.34 15.45
N ASN A 93 -4.39 12.48 16.15
CA ASN A 93 -5.31 12.70 17.28
C ASN A 93 -5.32 11.54 18.29
N HIS A 94 -4.13 11.04 18.67
CA HIS A 94 -3.93 9.91 19.58
C HIS A 94 -4.42 8.54 19.08
N VAL A 95 -4.79 8.42 17.81
CA VAL A 95 -5.09 7.15 17.16
C VAL A 95 -3.86 6.70 16.38
N GLY A 96 -3.25 5.62 16.83
CA GLY A 96 -2.06 5.03 16.21
C GLY A 96 -2.39 4.06 15.08
N GLY A 97 -1.57 4.07 14.04
CA GLY A 97 -1.64 3.17 12.90
C GLY A 97 -0.29 2.93 12.25
N TRP A 98 -0.29 2.17 11.17
CA TRP A 98 0.87 1.94 10.31
C TRP A 98 0.62 2.57 8.95
N HIS A 99 1.68 3.10 8.35
CA HIS A 99 1.66 3.72 7.04
C HIS A 99 2.87 3.27 6.25
N ALA A 100 2.66 2.89 4.99
CA ALA A 100 3.73 2.61 4.05
C ALA A 100 4.09 3.94 3.39
N GLU A 101 5.21 4.53 3.79
CA GLU A 101 5.73 5.72 3.12
C GLU A 101 6.41 5.28 1.83
N VAL A 102 5.79 5.61 0.70
CA VAL A 102 6.32 5.35 -0.64
C VAL A 102 7.04 6.59 -1.14
N THR A 103 8.31 6.44 -1.51
CA THR A 103 9.16 7.51 -2.08
C THR A 103 9.72 7.01 -3.41
N LEU A 104 9.15 7.51 -4.50
CA LEU A 104 9.53 7.15 -5.86
C LEU A 104 9.95 8.39 -6.65
N PRO A 105 10.88 8.25 -7.61
CA PRO A 105 11.17 9.33 -8.54
C PRO A 105 9.92 9.63 -9.37
N HIS A 106 9.67 10.91 -9.64
CA HIS A 106 8.64 11.28 -10.59
C HIS A 106 9.08 10.85 -11.98
N GLN A 107 8.41 9.85 -12.53
CA GLN A 107 8.64 9.38 -13.89
C GLN A 107 7.30 9.23 -14.60
N HIS A 108 7.18 9.91 -15.75
CA HIS A 108 6.10 9.72 -16.69
C HIS A 108 6.56 8.74 -17.76
N GLU A 109 6.66 7.46 -17.40
CA GLU A 109 6.87 6.41 -18.39
C GLU A 109 5.52 5.82 -18.78
N HIS A 110 5.18 5.97 -20.06
CA HIS A 110 3.99 5.37 -20.62
C HIS A 110 4.26 3.89 -20.88
N ARG A 111 3.62 3.01 -20.11
CA ARG A 111 3.69 1.56 -20.29
C ARG A 111 2.38 1.04 -20.87
N THR A 112 2.49 0.12 -21.80
CA THR A 112 1.34 -0.66 -22.29
C THR A 112 1.05 -1.83 -21.35
N LEU A 113 -0.12 -2.45 -21.49
CA LEU A 113 -0.41 -3.71 -20.80
C LEU A 113 0.62 -4.80 -21.12
N ALA A 114 1.14 -4.85 -22.35
CA ALA A 114 2.15 -5.80 -22.76
C ALA A 114 3.47 -5.60 -22.01
N ASP A 115 3.90 -4.34 -21.85
CA ASP A 115 5.12 -4.01 -21.10
C ASP A 115 5.00 -4.44 -19.63
N ILE A 116 3.86 -4.15 -19.00
CA ILE A 116 3.59 -4.54 -17.61
C ILE A 116 3.50 -6.06 -17.46
N ALA A 117 2.85 -6.75 -18.39
CA ALA A 117 2.77 -8.21 -18.36
C ALA A 117 4.15 -8.86 -18.50
N ALA A 118 5.01 -8.34 -19.37
CA ALA A 118 6.40 -8.80 -19.52
C ALA A 118 7.22 -8.57 -18.25
N LEU A 119 7.07 -7.39 -17.62
CA LEU A 119 7.70 -7.06 -16.34
C LEU A 119 7.26 -8.03 -15.23
N ILE A 120 5.96 -8.26 -15.08
CA ILE A 120 5.42 -9.22 -14.09
C ILE A 120 5.96 -10.62 -14.36
N ALA A 121 5.99 -11.06 -15.63
CA ALA A 121 6.50 -12.38 -16.00
C ALA A 121 7.99 -12.57 -15.63
N ALA A 122 8.80 -11.54 -15.87
CA ALA A 122 10.24 -11.54 -15.56
C ALA A 122 10.55 -11.35 -14.06
N SER A 123 9.59 -10.89 -13.27
CA SER A 123 9.79 -10.60 -11.85
C SER A 123 10.01 -11.84 -10.97
N GLY A 124 10.55 -11.61 -9.77
CA GLY A 124 10.68 -12.60 -8.69
C GLY A 124 9.39 -12.91 -7.91
N LEU A 125 8.23 -12.43 -8.38
CA LEU A 125 6.92 -12.70 -7.77
C LEU A 125 6.60 -14.19 -7.78
N SER A 126 5.82 -14.66 -6.79
CA SER A 126 5.25 -16.01 -6.83
C SER A 126 4.28 -16.17 -8.01
N GLU A 127 4.10 -17.39 -8.51
CA GLU A 127 3.18 -17.65 -9.62
C GLU A 127 1.73 -17.22 -9.31
N SER A 128 1.31 -17.34 -8.05
CA SER A 128 0.01 -16.83 -7.60
C SER A 128 -0.05 -15.30 -7.65
N ALA A 129 1.00 -14.61 -7.22
CA ALA A 129 1.08 -13.17 -7.31
C ALA A 129 1.12 -12.67 -8.75
N LYS A 130 1.92 -13.30 -9.63
CA LYS A 130 1.95 -12.99 -11.07
C LYS A 130 0.56 -13.05 -11.69
N ARG A 131 -0.18 -14.14 -11.45
CA ARG A 131 -1.56 -14.28 -11.94
C ARG A 131 -2.48 -13.17 -11.43
N LEU A 132 -2.41 -12.85 -10.15
CA LEU A 132 -3.25 -11.80 -9.54
C LEU A 132 -2.89 -10.41 -10.10
N SER A 133 -1.60 -10.08 -10.18
CA SER A 133 -1.13 -8.79 -10.71
C SER A 133 -1.52 -8.62 -12.17
N THR A 134 -1.29 -9.63 -13.02
CA THR A 134 -1.70 -9.59 -14.43
C THR A 134 -3.21 -9.41 -14.58
N ALA A 135 -4.01 -10.11 -13.77
CA ALA A 135 -5.47 -9.95 -13.78
C ALA A 135 -5.90 -8.53 -13.37
N ALA A 136 -5.29 -7.96 -12.34
CA ALA A 136 -5.57 -6.58 -11.92
C ALA A 136 -5.27 -5.56 -13.02
N PHE A 137 -4.09 -5.64 -13.65
CA PHE A 137 -3.73 -4.76 -14.76
C PHE A 137 -4.59 -4.96 -16.00
N THR A 138 -5.06 -6.18 -16.27
CA THR A 138 -5.97 -6.47 -17.39
C THR A 138 -7.35 -5.84 -17.15
N LEU A 139 -7.87 -5.89 -15.91
CA LEU A 139 -9.10 -5.20 -15.54
C LEU A 139 -8.95 -3.68 -15.70
N LEU A 140 -7.85 -3.11 -15.22
CA LEU A 140 -7.55 -1.69 -15.38
C LEU A 140 -7.44 -1.29 -16.86
N ALA A 141 -6.74 -2.08 -17.69
CA ALA A 141 -6.66 -1.83 -19.13
C ALA A 141 -8.04 -1.83 -19.80
N GLY A 142 -8.94 -2.71 -19.38
CA GLY A 142 -10.32 -2.76 -19.88
C GLY A 142 -11.10 -1.49 -19.56
N ALA A 143 -11.01 -1.01 -18.32
CA ALA A 143 -11.65 0.21 -17.87
C ALA A 143 -11.09 1.46 -18.59
N GLU A 144 -9.78 1.58 -18.68
CA GLU A 144 -9.10 2.66 -19.41
C GLU A 144 -9.47 2.65 -20.91
N ALA A 145 -9.52 1.46 -21.52
CA ALA A 145 -9.93 1.30 -22.91
C ALA A 145 -11.35 1.81 -23.16
N ALA A 146 -12.28 1.52 -22.24
CA ALA A 146 -13.67 1.98 -22.32
C ALA A 146 -13.74 3.52 -22.27
N VAL A 147 -13.05 4.16 -21.31
CA VAL A 147 -13.01 5.62 -21.17
C VAL A 147 -12.37 6.29 -22.37
N HIS A 148 -11.32 5.68 -22.95
CA HIS A 148 -10.59 6.24 -24.08
C HIS A 148 -11.15 5.86 -25.46
N GLY A 149 -12.17 4.98 -25.52
CA GLY A 149 -12.71 4.47 -26.78
C GLY A 149 -11.69 3.67 -27.61
N LYS A 150 -10.79 2.95 -26.95
CA LYS A 150 -9.71 2.15 -27.56
C LYS A 150 -9.91 0.66 -27.31
N LYS A 151 -9.09 -0.18 -27.93
CA LYS A 151 -8.96 -1.57 -27.49
C LYS A 151 -8.01 -1.67 -26.29
N PRO A 152 -8.16 -2.65 -25.38
CA PRO A 152 -7.26 -2.84 -24.23
C PRO A 152 -5.77 -2.93 -24.61
N GLU A 153 -5.45 -3.49 -25.77
CA GLU A 153 -4.07 -3.65 -26.24
C GLU A 153 -3.43 -2.33 -26.69
N GLU A 154 -4.25 -1.30 -26.95
CA GLU A 154 -3.85 0.02 -27.43
C GLU A 154 -3.81 1.07 -26.30
N VAL A 155 -4.11 0.64 -25.06
CA VAL A 155 -4.06 1.49 -23.88
C VAL A 155 -2.59 1.71 -23.48
N HIS A 156 -2.24 2.99 -23.40
CA HIS A 156 -1.04 3.43 -22.70
C HIS A 156 -1.48 3.94 -21.34
N PHE A 157 -0.99 3.33 -20.27
CA PHE A 157 -1.34 3.79 -18.94
C PHE A 157 -0.62 5.11 -18.66
N HIS A 158 -1.41 6.15 -18.37
CA HIS A 158 -0.89 7.49 -18.10
C HIS A 158 -0.66 7.68 -16.60
N GLU A 159 -1.64 7.31 -15.77
CA GLU A 159 -1.51 7.30 -14.32
C GLU A 159 -1.11 5.92 -13.78
N VAL A 160 -1.70 4.84 -14.32
CA VAL A 160 -1.60 3.46 -13.79
C VAL A 160 -0.30 2.74 -14.21
N GLY A 161 0.43 3.28 -15.19
CA GLY A 161 1.70 2.73 -15.67
C GLY A 161 2.91 3.21 -14.86
N ALA A 162 2.67 4.12 -13.92
CA ALA A 162 3.67 4.68 -13.04
C ALA A 162 4.21 3.61 -12.08
N LEU A 163 5.43 3.85 -11.59
CA LEU A 163 6.10 2.98 -10.63
C LEU A 163 5.27 2.73 -9.37
N ASP A 164 4.49 3.73 -8.94
CA ASP A 164 3.64 3.67 -7.76
C ASP A 164 2.55 2.59 -7.88
N SER A 165 1.81 2.58 -8.99
CA SER A 165 0.78 1.57 -9.26
C SER A 165 1.36 0.17 -9.45
N ILE A 166 2.52 0.05 -10.10
CA ILE A 166 3.24 -1.23 -10.24
C ILE A 166 3.64 -1.75 -8.86
N LEU A 167 4.22 -0.90 -8.02
CA LEU A 167 4.60 -1.25 -6.66
C LEU A 167 3.39 -1.71 -5.85
N ASP A 168 2.34 -0.89 -5.81
CA ASP A 168 1.14 -1.15 -5.00
C ASP A 168 0.48 -2.47 -5.39
N ILE A 169 0.24 -2.69 -6.69
CA ILE A 169 -0.43 -3.90 -7.18
C ILE A 169 0.46 -5.13 -6.99
N CYS A 170 1.71 -5.09 -7.46
CA CYS A 170 2.58 -6.27 -7.43
C CYS A 170 2.96 -6.68 -6.00
N ALA A 171 3.35 -5.72 -5.15
CA ALA A 171 3.70 -6.01 -3.76
C ALA A 171 2.47 -6.49 -2.98
N SER A 172 1.31 -5.85 -3.17
CA SER A 172 0.07 -6.29 -2.51
C SER A 172 -0.35 -7.69 -2.96
N CYS A 173 -0.25 -8.02 -4.24
CA CYS A 173 -0.56 -9.36 -4.76
C CYS A 173 0.35 -10.43 -4.16
N GLU A 174 1.66 -10.15 -4.00
CA GLU A 174 2.59 -11.07 -3.35
C GLU A 174 2.26 -11.29 -1.87
N LEU A 175 2.04 -10.22 -1.13
CA LEU A 175 1.73 -10.32 0.30
C LEU A 175 0.36 -10.97 0.52
N PHE A 176 -0.63 -10.66 -0.32
CA PHE A 176 -1.94 -11.31 -0.31
C PHE A 176 -1.83 -12.81 -0.64
N ALA A 177 -1.04 -13.18 -1.65
CA ALA A 177 -0.79 -14.57 -2.00
C ALA A 177 -0.09 -15.34 -0.85
N ARG A 178 0.82 -14.69 -0.12
CA ARG A 178 1.45 -15.25 1.08
C ARG A 178 0.47 -15.44 2.23
N LEU A 179 -0.45 -14.51 2.45
CA LEU A 179 -1.51 -14.66 3.45
C LEU A 179 -2.49 -15.80 3.10
N ALA A 180 -2.68 -16.04 1.81
CA ALA A 180 -3.56 -17.07 1.25
C ALA A 180 -4.92 -17.16 1.97
N PRO A 181 -5.68 -16.05 2.09
CA PRO A 181 -6.96 -16.09 2.78
C PRO A 181 -7.95 -17.00 2.03
N ALA A 182 -8.64 -17.86 2.76
CA ALA A 182 -9.72 -18.68 2.19
C ALA A 182 -10.90 -17.82 1.71
N ARG A 183 -11.07 -16.63 2.30
CA ARG A 183 -12.06 -15.66 1.87
C ARG A 183 -11.55 -14.23 2.04
N PHE A 184 -11.78 -13.40 1.03
CA PHE A 184 -11.53 -11.96 1.08
C PHE A 184 -12.86 -11.21 1.11
N VAL A 185 -13.05 -10.35 2.11
CA VAL A 185 -14.30 -9.58 2.30
C VAL A 185 -13.94 -8.12 2.45
N VAL A 186 -14.54 -7.28 1.62
CA VAL A 186 -14.39 -5.82 1.68
C VAL A 186 -15.76 -5.20 1.98
N SER A 187 -15.82 -4.22 2.88
CA SER A 187 -17.03 -3.42 3.06
C SER A 187 -17.36 -2.62 1.79
N PRO A 188 -18.58 -2.08 1.63
CA PRO A 188 -18.86 -1.15 0.55
C PRO A 188 -17.82 -0.03 0.48
N LEU A 189 -17.38 0.31 -0.73
CA LEU A 189 -16.47 1.43 -0.96
C LEU A 189 -17.25 2.74 -0.77
N PRO A 190 -16.66 3.76 -0.13
CA PRO A 190 -17.31 5.05 0.03
C PRO A 190 -17.42 5.71 -1.33
N LEU A 191 -18.61 6.21 -1.66
CA LEU A 191 -18.76 7.14 -2.77
C LEU A 191 -18.21 8.48 -2.31
N ALA A 192 -17.09 8.89 -2.87
CA ALA A 192 -16.50 10.20 -2.62
C ALA A 192 -17.03 11.22 -3.63
N ASP A 193 -17.02 12.49 -3.21
CA ASP A 193 -17.18 13.65 -4.08
C ASP A 193 -15.86 14.43 -4.17
N GLY A 194 -15.78 15.40 -5.07
CA GLY A 194 -14.61 16.26 -5.25
C GLY A 194 -13.94 16.06 -6.60
N ALA A 195 -12.69 16.54 -6.71
CA ALA A 195 -11.92 16.53 -7.94
C ALA A 195 -10.43 16.26 -7.71
N VAL A 196 -9.78 15.68 -8.70
CA VAL A 196 -8.35 15.39 -8.72
C VAL A 196 -7.71 16.02 -9.96
N THR A 197 -6.51 16.58 -9.80
CA THR A 197 -5.69 17.07 -10.91
C THR A 197 -4.73 15.98 -11.34
N CYS A 198 -4.79 15.57 -12.61
CA CYS A 198 -3.97 14.50 -13.20
C CYS A 198 -3.53 14.87 -14.63
N ALA A 199 -2.94 13.92 -15.35
CA ALA A 199 -2.50 14.14 -16.74
C ALA A 199 -3.68 14.51 -17.68
N HIS A 200 -4.89 14.11 -17.31
CA HIS A 200 -6.13 14.41 -18.03
C HIS A 200 -6.81 15.71 -17.58
N GLY A 201 -6.11 16.55 -16.80
CA GLY A 201 -6.65 17.78 -16.23
C GLY A 201 -7.38 17.54 -14.91
N VAL A 202 -8.45 18.29 -14.67
CA VAL A 202 -9.25 18.18 -13.45
C VAL A 202 -10.41 17.21 -13.71
N LEU A 203 -10.41 16.07 -13.02
CA LEU A 203 -11.43 15.03 -13.11
C LEU A 203 -12.25 14.94 -11.83
N PRO A 204 -13.53 14.54 -11.87
CA PRO A 204 -14.28 14.22 -10.66
C PRO A 204 -13.67 13.00 -9.95
N VAL A 205 -13.90 12.91 -8.64
CA VAL A 205 -13.65 11.70 -7.87
C VAL A 205 -14.98 10.96 -7.70
N PRO A 206 -15.04 9.63 -7.95
CA PRO A 206 -13.97 8.79 -8.52
C PRO A 206 -13.69 9.11 -9.99
N ALA A 207 -12.43 8.88 -10.42
CA ALA A 207 -12.03 9.10 -11.80
C ALA A 207 -12.81 8.17 -12.77
N PRO A 208 -12.99 8.54 -14.05
CA PRO A 208 -13.82 7.78 -14.99
C PRO A 208 -13.46 6.29 -15.10
N ALA A 209 -12.17 5.93 -15.14
CA ALA A 209 -11.77 4.53 -15.22
C ALA A 209 -12.18 3.73 -13.96
N VAL A 210 -12.26 4.37 -12.80
CA VAL A 210 -12.74 3.72 -11.57
C VAL A 210 -14.25 3.44 -11.63
N LEU A 211 -15.02 4.25 -12.36
CA LEU A 211 -16.46 4.04 -12.55
C LEU A 211 -16.78 2.91 -13.53
N GLU A 212 -15.83 2.54 -14.38
CA GLU A 212 -15.96 1.44 -15.35
C GLU A 212 -15.53 0.06 -14.78
N LEU A 213 -15.06 0.02 -13.52
CA LEU A 213 -14.71 -1.22 -12.79
C LEU A 213 -15.91 -1.80 -12.04
#